data_AF-A0AAW0SJ09-F1
#
_entry.id   AF-A0AAW0SJ09-F1
#
_cell.length_a   1.000
_cell.length_b   1.000
_cell.length_c   1.000
_cell.angle_alpha   90.00
_cell.angle_beta   90.00
_cell.angle_gamma   90.00
#
_symmetry.space_group_name_H-M   'P 1'
#
loop_
_entity.id
_entity.type
_entity.pdbx_description
1 polymer ?
#
loop_
_entity_poly.entity_id
_entity_poly.type
_entity_poly.pdbx_seq_one_letter_code
_entity_poly.pdbx_strand_id
1 'polypeptide(L)'
;MLSLLEPLYTLVGGFEEHQDDPQLLHYTRSLALSWTCKLGYKDCMDNSVSLYQAWMASDGSTSAVSPNGREEAWNFAWEQYLTTNVASQKDMLLSALGCAKEVWLLSRYLDTAFMEGAGIRRQDASTVFRAVAKNDIGRDLAWNYLRDRWDFLSD
;
A
#
# COMPACT_ATOMS: atom_id res chain seq x y z
N MET A 1 -2.77 7.94 21.28
CA MET A 1 -2.81 8.55 19.93
C MET A 1 -4.07 8.14 19.18
N LEU A 2 -4.40 6.85 19.09
CA LEU A 2 -5.64 6.37 18.45
C LEU A 2 -6.93 6.99 19.05
N SER A 3 -7.02 7.10 20.37
CA SER A 3 -8.16 7.71 21.08
C SER A 3 -8.48 9.16 20.68
N LEU A 4 -7.54 9.88 20.07
CA LEU A 4 -7.77 11.24 19.56
C LEU A 4 -8.42 11.25 18.16
N LEU A 5 -8.30 10.14 17.42
CA LEU A 5 -8.74 10.01 16.04
C LEU A 5 -10.01 9.16 15.90
N GLU A 6 -10.35 8.33 16.88
CA GLU A 6 -11.62 7.59 16.92
C GLU A 6 -12.84 8.52 16.71
N PRO A 7 -12.97 9.68 17.41
CA PRO A 7 -14.11 10.56 17.18
C PRO A 7 -14.16 11.11 15.76
N LEU A 8 -13.00 11.38 15.14
CA LEU A 8 -12.92 11.85 13.77
C LEU A 8 -13.37 10.76 12.78
N TYR A 9 -12.95 9.51 12.99
CA TYR A 9 -13.37 8.37 12.16
C TYR A 9 -14.88 8.17 12.19
N THR A 10 -15.49 8.25 13.37
CA THR A 10 -16.94 8.17 13.51
C THR A 10 -17.63 9.37 12.87
N LEU A 11 -17.09 10.58 13.03
CA LEU A 11 -17.66 11.81 12.47
C LEU A 11 -17.73 11.79 10.93
N VAL A 12 -16.73 11.20 10.26
CA VAL A 12 -16.69 11.11 8.79
C VAL A 12 -17.45 9.90 8.23
N GLY A 13 -18.08 9.08 9.09
CA GLY A 13 -18.84 7.90 8.67
C GLY A 13 -17.99 6.68 8.29
N GLY A 14 -16.71 6.62 8.72
CA GLY A 14 -15.83 5.52 8.36
C GLY A 14 -15.65 5.38 6.84
N PHE A 15 -16.13 4.26 6.27
CA PHE A 15 -16.09 3.94 4.84
C PHE A 15 -17.36 4.35 4.08
N GLU A 16 -18.37 4.91 4.75
CA GLU A 16 -19.61 5.34 4.11
C GLU A 16 -19.37 6.63 3.31
N GLU A 17 -19.42 6.51 1.99
CA GLU A 17 -19.36 7.64 1.06
C GLU A 17 -20.74 7.94 0.47
N HIS A 18 -21.07 9.22 0.38
CA HIS A 18 -22.28 9.69 -0.29
C HIS A 18 -21.92 10.58 -1.48
N GLN A 19 -22.73 10.52 -2.53
CA GLN A 19 -22.49 11.28 -3.76
C GLN A 19 -22.56 12.80 -3.54
N ASP A 20 -23.31 13.24 -2.52
CA ASP A 20 -23.50 14.64 -2.15
C ASP A 20 -22.49 15.12 -1.09
N ASP A 21 -21.51 14.29 -0.72
CA ASP A 21 -20.49 14.67 0.26
C ASP A 21 -19.66 15.86 -0.24
N PRO A 22 -19.44 16.90 0.59
CA PRO A 22 -18.55 17.98 0.23
C PRO A 22 -17.13 17.45 -0.04
N GLN A 23 -16.42 18.04 -1.00
CA GLN A 23 -15.04 17.66 -1.33
C GLN A 23 -14.11 17.62 -0.09
N LEU A 24 -14.29 18.56 0.85
CA LEU A 24 -13.53 18.60 2.10
C LEU A 24 -13.77 17.36 2.97
N LEU A 25 -14.99 16.81 2.96
CA LEU A 25 -15.34 15.60 3.70
C LEU A 25 -14.61 14.38 3.12
N HIS A 26 -14.52 14.23 1.79
CA HIS A 26 -13.74 13.16 1.15
C HIS A 26 -12.26 13.19 1.56
N TYR A 27 -11.64 14.36 1.58
CA TYR A 27 -10.25 14.51 2.04
C TYR A 27 -10.09 14.19 3.53
N THR A 28 -11.02 14.67 4.35
CA THR A 28 -11.00 14.41 5.80
C THR A 28 -11.19 12.93 6.11
N ARG A 29 -12.09 12.26 5.40
CA ARG A 29 -12.32 10.81 5.48
C ARG A 29 -11.07 10.03 5.10
N SER A 30 -10.46 10.37 3.97
CA SER A 30 -9.20 9.74 3.52
C SER A 30 -8.10 9.85 4.57
N LEU A 31 -7.96 11.02 5.22
CA LEU A 31 -6.99 11.23 6.29
C LEU A 31 -7.34 10.43 7.54
N ALA A 32 -8.61 10.43 7.96
CA ALA A 32 -9.08 9.69 9.12
C ALA A 32 -8.83 8.19 8.95
N LEU A 33 -9.26 7.60 7.84
CA LEU A 33 -9.05 6.19 7.48
C LEU A 33 -7.56 5.84 7.47
N SER A 34 -6.74 6.65 6.80
CA SER A 34 -5.28 6.43 6.69
C SER A 34 -4.63 6.31 8.08
N TRP A 35 -4.94 7.23 8.99
CA TRP A 35 -4.34 7.21 10.32
C TRP A 35 -4.93 6.16 11.25
N THR A 36 -6.26 5.97 11.27
CA THR A 36 -6.86 4.99 12.18
C THR A 36 -6.51 3.56 11.79
N CYS A 37 -6.49 3.23 10.49
CA CYS A 37 -6.00 1.94 10.02
C CYS A 37 -4.52 1.75 10.35
N LYS A 38 -3.67 2.77 10.11
CA LYS A 38 -2.24 2.69 10.47
C LYS A 38 -2.01 2.47 11.97
N LEU A 39 -2.88 3.03 12.82
CA LEU A 39 -2.83 2.85 14.27
C LEU A 39 -3.54 1.57 14.76
N GLY A 40 -4.03 0.72 13.85
CA GLY A 40 -4.62 -0.57 14.18
C GLY A 40 -6.04 -0.48 14.75
N TYR A 41 -6.80 0.56 14.42
CA TYR A 41 -8.20 0.63 14.79
C TYR A 41 -8.98 -0.52 14.16
N LYS A 42 -9.59 -1.37 15.00
CA LYS A 42 -10.15 -2.65 14.57
C LYS A 42 -11.19 -2.51 13.46
N ASP A 43 -12.13 -1.58 13.61
CA ASP A 43 -13.17 -1.36 12.60
C ASP A 43 -12.57 -0.93 11.26
N CYS A 44 -11.56 -0.04 11.27
CA CYS A 44 -10.87 0.37 10.06
C CYS A 44 -10.16 -0.80 9.37
N MET A 45 -9.44 -1.61 10.15
CA MET A 45 -8.69 -2.76 9.66
C MET A 45 -9.61 -3.84 9.09
N ASP A 46 -10.68 -4.19 9.80
CA ASP A 46 -11.63 -5.23 9.39
C ASP A 46 -12.35 -4.83 8.08
N ASN A 47 -12.82 -3.57 7.98
CA ASN A 47 -13.42 -3.06 6.75
C ASN A 47 -12.43 -3.00 5.59
N SER A 48 -11.19 -2.53 5.81
CA SER A 48 -10.16 -2.49 4.78
C SER A 48 -9.85 -3.88 4.22
N VAL A 49 -9.72 -4.88 5.09
CA VAL A 49 -9.48 -6.26 4.70
C VAL A 49 -10.69 -6.81 3.92
N SER A 50 -11.91 -6.59 4.42
CA SER A 50 -13.12 -7.06 3.76
C SER A 50 -13.29 -6.46 2.35
N LEU A 51 -13.05 -5.15 2.19
CA LEU A 51 -13.13 -4.47 0.89
C LEU A 51 -12.06 -4.99 -0.08
N TYR A 52 -10.84 -5.19 0.39
CA TYR A 52 -9.76 -5.74 -0.43
C TYR A 52 -10.04 -7.18 -0.87
N GLN A 53 -10.57 -8.01 0.03
CA GLN A 53 -11.01 -9.38 -0.26
C GLN A 53 -12.13 -9.41 -1.29
N ALA A 54 -13.12 -8.53 -1.16
CA ALA A 54 -14.20 -8.40 -2.14
C ALA A 54 -13.65 -7.98 -3.51
N TRP A 55 -12.68 -7.07 -3.55
CA TRP A 55 -12.03 -6.66 -4.79
C TRP A 55 -11.28 -7.83 -5.46
N MET A 56 -10.46 -8.58 -4.70
CA MET A 56 -9.78 -9.78 -5.20
C MET A 56 -10.75 -10.81 -5.79
N ALA A 57 -11.88 -11.04 -5.10
CA ALA A 57 -12.90 -11.98 -5.55
C ALA A 57 -13.62 -11.50 -6.83
N SER A 58 -13.84 -10.19 -6.97
CA SER A 58 -14.52 -9.61 -8.14
C SER A 58 -13.68 -9.72 -9.42
N ASP A 59 -12.36 -9.71 -9.31
CA ASP A 59 -11.43 -9.82 -10.44
C ASP A 59 -11.16 -11.28 -10.85
N GLY A 60 -11.84 -12.24 -10.21
CA GLY A 60 -11.70 -13.66 -10.54
C GLY A 60 -10.47 -14.34 -9.95
N SER A 61 -9.77 -13.70 -8.99
CA SER A 61 -8.73 -14.37 -8.19
C SER A 61 -9.39 -15.43 -7.31
N THR A 62 -9.40 -16.67 -7.80
CA THR A 62 -10.01 -17.84 -7.15
C THR A 62 -9.15 -18.45 -6.04
N SER A 63 -8.01 -17.82 -5.73
CA SER A 63 -7.18 -18.14 -4.59
C SER A 63 -7.97 -17.79 -3.34
N ALA A 64 -8.65 -18.78 -2.75
CA ALA A 64 -9.35 -18.67 -1.48
C ALA A 64 -8.51 -17.81 -0.54
N VAL A 65 -8.99 -16.62 -0.20
CA VAL A 65 -8.22 -15.66 0.58
C VAL A 65 -7.97 -16.29 1.94
N SER A 66 -6.78 -16.86 2.10
CA SER A 66 -6.32 -17.36 3.38
C SER A 66 -6.30 -16.17 4.34
N PRO A 67 -6.77 -16.32 5.59
CA PRO A 67 -6.62 -15.29 6.62
C PRO A 67 -5.16 -14.85 6.83
N ASN A 68 -4.21 -15.68 6.37
CA ASN A 68 -2.77 -15.42 6.40
C ASN A 68 -2.20 -15.00 5.03
N GLY A 69 -3.06 -14.73 4.04
CA GLY A 69 -2.72 -14.62 2.62
C GLY A 69 -2.02 -13.32 2.23
N ARG A 70 -0.97 -12.94 2.95
CA ARG A 70 -0.26 -11.67 2.79
C ARG A 70 0.54 -11.62 1.50
N GLU A 71 1.11 -12.75 1.10
CA GLU A 71 1.80 -12.87 -0.18
C GLU A 71 0.80 -12.87 -1.34
N GLU A 72 -0.32 -13.56 -1.21
CA GLU A 72 -1.39 -13.60 -2.21
C GLU A 72 -2.00 -12.22 -2.43
N ALA A 73 -2.26 -11.48 -1.35
CA ALA A 73 -2.67 -10.08 -1.43
C ALA A 73 -1.60 -9.22 -2.13
N TRP A 74 -0.34 -9.38 -1.76
CA TRP A 74 0.75 -8.64 -2.40
C TRP A 74 0.84 -8.95 -3.91
N ASN A 75 0.80 -10.22 -4.29
CA ASN A 75 0.88 -10.67 -5.67
C ASN A 75 -0.31 -10.18 -6.49
N PHE A 76 -1.52 -10.18 -5.92
CA PHE A 76 -2.68 -9.57 -6.56
C PHE A 76 -2.48 -8.07 -6.81
N ALA A 77 -2.07 -7.28 -5.80
CA ALA A 77 -1.76 -5.85 -6.02
C ALA A 77 -0.67 -5.63 -7.07
N TRP A 78 0.32 -6.52 -7.14
CA TRP A 78 1.38 -6.49 -8.15
C TRP A 78 0.82 -6.75 -9.56
N GLU A 79 -0.04 -7.75 -9.73
CA GLU A 79 -0.73 -8.00 -11.00
C GLU A 79 -1.57 -6.79 -11.44
N GLN A 80 -2.33 -6.21 -10.51
CA GLN A 80 -3.11 -5.00 -10.77
C GLN A 80 -2.23 -3.82 -11.20
N TYR A 81 -1.02 -3.70 -10.63
CA TYR A 81 -0.06 -2.67 -11.03
C TYR A 81 0.41 -2.89 -12.47
N LEU A 82 0.69 -4.13 -12.85
CA LEU A 82 1.13 -4.47 -14.20
C LEU A 82 0.04 -4.25 -15.25
N THR A 83 -1.23 -4.51 -14.92
CA THR A 83 -2.36 -4.44 -15.86
C THR A 83 -2.96 -3.04 -15.99
N THR A 84 -2.99 -2.24 -14.91
CA THR A 84 -3.62 -0.92 -14.97
C THR A 84 -2.86 0.05 -15.88
N ASN A 85 -3.61 0.84 -16.64
CA ASN A 85 -3.09 1.96 -17.45
C ASN A 85 -3.37 3.33 -16.80
N VAL A 86 -3.94 3.35 -15.59
CA VAL A 86 -4.27 4.58 -14.87
C VAL A 86 -3.09 4.98 -13.98
N ALA A 87 -2.47 6.12 -14.26
CA ALA A 87 -1.26 6.57 -13.57
C ALA A 87 -1.47 6.73 -12.04
N SER A 88 -2.60 7.26 -11.60
CA SER A 88 -2.92 7.40 -10.17
C SER A 88 -3.09 6.05 -9.48
N GLN A 89 -3.65 5.05 -10.17
CA GLN A 89 -3.74 3.69 -9.62
C GLN A 89 -2.36 3.03 -9.55
N LYS A 90 -1.48 3.23 -10.54
CA LYS A 90 -0.10 2.74 -10.47
C LYS A 90 0.63 3.29 -9.25
N ASP A 91 0.58 4.61 -9.02
CA ASP A 91 1.26 5.24 -7.88
C ASP A 91 0.70 4.76 -6.53
N MET A 92 -0.63 4.60 -6.45
CA MET A 92 -1.30 4.04 -5.28
C MET A 92 -0.84 2.60 -5.00
N LEU A 93 -0.81 1.74 -6.02
CA LEU A 93 -0.41 0.34 -5.88
C LEU A 93 1.08 0.21 -5.51
N LEU A 94 1.96 1.00 -6.12
CA LEU A 94 3.38 1.03 -5.75
C LEU A 94 3.58 1.45 -4.29
N SER A 95 2.84 2.46 -3.85
CA SER A 95 2.88 2.88 -2.44
C SER A 95 2.37 1.79 -1.50
N ALA A 96 1.29 1.09 -1.88
CA ALA A 96 0.66 0.04 -1.06
C ALA A 96 1.52 -1.23 -0.95
N LEU A 97 2.20 -1.65 -2.03
CA LEU A 97 3.07 -2.83 -2.04
C LEU A 97 4.24 -2.71 -1.04
N GLY A 98 4.67 -1.48 -0.73
CA GLY A 98 5.68 -1.21 0.30
C GLY A 98 5.19 -1.39 1.75
N CYS A 99 3.89 -1.59 1.97
CA CYS A 99 3.32 -1.85 3.31
C CYS A 99 3.43 -3.32 3.76
N ALA A 100 4.00 -4.21 2.93
CA ALA A 100 4.23 -5.61 3.28
C ALA A 100 5.03 -5.74 4.60
N LYS A 101 4.80 -6.82 5.36
CA LYS A 101 5.51 -7.06 6.62
C LYS A 101 6.63 -8.10 6.48
N GLU A 102 6.64 -8.81 5.38
CA GLU A 102 7.57 -9.88 5.07
C GLU A 102 8.86 -9.27 4.51
N VAL A 103 9.97 -9.40 5.24
CA VAL A 103 11.28 -8.82 4.87
C VAL A 103 11.71 -9.22 3.46
N TRP A 104 11.48 -10.48 3.10
CA TRP A 104 11.85 -11.01 1.78
C TRP A 104 11.01 -10.39 0.65
N LEU A 105 9.74 -10.05 0.89
CA LEU A 105 8.90 -9.32 -0.09
C LEU A 105 9.44 -7.91 -0.28
N LEU A 106 9.76 -7.20 0.80
CA LEU A 106 10.33 -5.85 0.73
C LEU A 106 11.70 -5.83 0.04
N SER A 107 12.52 -6.86 0.27
CA SER A 107 13.82 -7.00 -0.40
C SER A 107 13.66 -7.24 -1.89
N ARG A 108 12.80 -8.21 -2.27
CA ARG A 108 12.44 -8.46 -3.67
C ARG A 108 11.91 -7.19 -4.34
N TYR A 109 11.12 -6.40 -3.61
CA TYR A 109 10.51 -5.21 -4.15
C TYR A 109 11.52 -4.10 -4.43
N LEU A 110 12.50 -3.91 -3.55
CA LEU A 110 13.63 -3.00 -3.81
C LEU A 110 14.45 -3.43 -5.03
N ASP A 111 14.78 -4.72 -5.15
CA ASP A 111 15.48 -5.24 -6.34
C ASP A 111 14.68 -4.98 -7.62
N THR A 112 13.38 -5.26 -7.58
CA THR A 112 12.46 -5.03 -8.71
C THR A 112 12.39 -3.56 -9.14
N ALA A 113 12.57 -2.63 -8.21
CA ALA A 113 12.52 -1.19 -8.49
C ALA A 113 13.73 -0.68 -9.28
N PHE A 114 14.90 -1.30 -9.08
CA PHE A 114 16.17 -0.81 -9.63
C PHE A 114 16.79 -1.73 -10.69
N MET A 115 16.23 -2.92 -10.91
CA MET A 115 16.62 -3.82 -12.00
C MET A 115 15.90 -3.48 -13.31
N GLU A 116 16.66 -3.29 -14.39
CA GLU A 116 16.07 -3.08 -15.72
C GLU A 116 15.26 -4.30 -16.17
N GLY A 117 14.09 -4.03 -16.77
CA GLY A 117 13.20 -5.08 -17.27
C GLY A 117 12.38 -5.81 -16.20
N ALA A 118 12.51 -5.47 -14.91
CA ALA A 118 11.78 -6.13 -13.82
C ALA A 118 10.32 -5.66 -13.65
N GLY A 119 9.82 -4.79 -14.52
CA GLY A 119 8.42 -4.35 -14.57
C GLY A 119 8.13 -2.97 -13.97
N ILE A 120 9.07 -2.38 -13.22
CA ILE A 120 8.97 -1.01 -12.69
C ILE A 120 9.80 -0.07 -13.57
N ARG A 121 9.22 1.09 -13.91
CA ARG A 121 9.93 2.12 -14.69
C ARG A 121 10.94 2.83 -13.79
N ARG A 122 12.08 3.24 -14.36
CA ARG A 122 13.14 3.92 -13.60
C ARG A 122 12.63 5.18 -12.86
N GLN A 123 11.70 5.94 -13.44
CA GLN A 123 11.11 7.11 -12.74
C GLN A 123 10.26 6.75 -11.50
N ASP A 124 9.70 5.54 -11.46
CA ASP A 124 8.79 5.08 -10.40
C ASP A 124 9.56 4.41 -9.26
N ALA A 125 10.85 4.08 -9.47
CA ALA A 125 11.72 3.46 -8.47
C ALA A 125 11.80 4.27 -7.17
N SER A 126 11.76 5.60 -7.27
CA SER A 126 11.76 6.50 -6.11
C SER A 126 10.51 6.35 -5.22
N THR A 127 9.35 6.01 -5.81
CA THR A 127 8.12 5.73 -5.06
C THR A 127 8.27 4.42 -4.29
N VAL A 128 8.82 3.38 -4.92
CA VAL A 128 9.09 2.09 -4.28
C VAL A 128 10.04 2.26 -3.10
N PHE A 129 11.19 2.89 -3.32
CA PHE A 129 12.18 3.13 -2.27
C PHE A 129 11.58 3.90 -1.09
N ARG A 130 10.83 4.96 -1.37
CA ARG A 130 10.14 5.75 -0.34
C ARG A 130 9.10 4.92 0.42
N ALA A 131 8.37 4.04 -0.24
CA ALA A 131 7.39 3.18 0.41
C ALA A 131 8.06 2.19 1.37
N VAL A 132 9.13 1.52 0.93
CA VAL A 132 9.90 0.59 1.76
C VAL A 132 10.62 1.33 2.90
N ALA A 133 11.18 2.51 2.67
CA ALA A 133 11.83 3.31 3.71
C ALA A 133 10.87 3.82 4.80
N LYS A 134 9.59 4.07 4.45
CA LYS A 134 8.53 4.45 5.39
C LYS A 134 7.96 3.28 6.18
N ASN A 135 8.22 2.05 5.75
CA ASN A 135 7.82 0.83 6.44
C ASN A 135 8.71 0.61 7.67
N ASP A 136 8.12 0.26 8.82
CA ASP A 136 8.87 0.10 10.07
C ASP A 136 9.88 -1.07 10.01
N ILE A 137 9.59 -2.12 9.23
CA ILE A 137 10.49 -3.25 8.96
C ILE A 137 11.43 -2.91 7.79
N GLY A 138 10.90 -2.24 6.75
CA GLY A 138 11.63 -1.93 5.53
C GLY A 138 12.65 -0.80 5.64
N ARG A 139 12.59 0.04 6.68
CA ARG A 139 13.47 1.21 6.84
C ARG A 139 14.95 0.84 6.82
N ASP A 140 15.36 -0.11 7.65
CA ASP A 140 16.76 -0.53 7.74
C ASP A 140 17.21 -1.25 6.47
N LEU A 141 16.29 -2.00 5.84
CA LEU A 141 16.52 -2.66 4.56
C LEU A 141 16.78 -1.63 3.44
N ALA A 142 15.95 -0.61 3.32
CA ALA A 142 16.12 0.47 2.34
C ALA A 142 17.41 1.26 2.58
N TRP A 143 17.75 1.53 3.84
CA TRP A 143 19.02 2.19 4.19
C TRP A 143 20.24 1.37 3.78
N ASN A 144 20.26 0.09 4.13
CA ASN A 144 21.36 -0.81 3.74
C ASN A 144 21.43 -0.94 2.20
N TYR A 145 20.28 -1.07 1.53
CA TYR A 145 20.23 -1.13 0.06
C TYR A 145 20.87 0.09 -0.58
N LEU A 146 20.53 1.30 -0.10
CA LEU A 146 21.09 2.55 -0.59
C LEU A 146 22.61 2.60 -0.37
N ARG A 147 23.07 2.26 0.84
CA ARG A 147 24.50 2.27 1.17
C ARG A 147 25.29 1.29 0.31
N ASP A 148 24.78 0.08 0.15
CA ASP A 148 25.50 -1.02 -0.49
C ASP A 148 25.48 -0.91 -2.03
N ARG A 149 24.62 -0.04 -2.59
CA ARG A 149 24.44 0.16 -4.04
C ARG A 149 24.62 1.62 -4.47
N TRP A 150 25.21 2.46 -3.62
CA TRP A 150 25.28 3.90 -3.83
C TRP A 150 25.82 4.27 -5.22
N ASP A 151 26.95 3.69 -5.62
CA ASP A 151 27.60 4.01 -6.90
C ASP A 151 26.65 3.78 -8.11
N PHE A 152 25.91 2.66 -8.09
CA PHE A 152 24.93 2.35 -9.15
C PHE A 152 23.71 3.28 -9.12
N LEU A 153 23.30 3.73 -7.94
CA LEU A 153 22.11 4.58 -7.77
C LEU A 153 22.41 6.07 -8.03
N SER A 154 23.66 6.49 -7.88
CA SER A 154 24.10 7.87 -8.09
C SER A 154 24.43 8.21 -9.55
N ASP A 155 24.54 7.20 -10.41
CA ASP A 155 24.76 7.33 -11.86
C ASP A 155 23.44 7.53 -12.65
#